data_AF-A0A6J1DPH8-F1
#
_entry.id   AF-A0A6J1DPH8-F1
#
_cell.length_a   1.000
_cell.length_b   1.000
_cell.length_c   1.000
_cell.angle_alpha   90.00
_cell.angle_beta   90.00
_cell.angle_gamma   90.00
#
_symmetry.space_group_name_H-M   'P 1'
#
loop_
_entity.id
_entity.type
_entity.pdbx_description
1 polymer ?
#
loop_
_entity_poly.entity_id
_entity_poly.type
_entity_poly.pdbx_seq_one_letter_code
_entity_poly.pdbx_strand_id
1 'polypeptide(L)'
;MVLPRYVAFKSKADDLYLKFIKEDVQIHGYVKYDAHSVVTSYTKYEVEPAKVGKGYVNIRCCYNNKYWVCPSMYTQYVVAAADERNEDQSNWACTLFEPTYDPYHKAYRIKHVYLGYNTCSWRDGTTRDRCLNMGFSNPDANLCDLHIAVDWESFFVLPKHVAFKGDNGSYLSAQWIEDLPYLQFSLDDIGDPKVGNEVLITSDGNVRIKSNYFGKFWRRSPNWIWADTTDTTSNDQDILFWPVRVENNVVALRNLGNNSFCKRLTTDGKTNCLNAAVPTITREARLVIEELVLSRSIYNIIFHLLDARIYDASVITMANGDASNDSSEANTIDIKLSYTNSVSNTWSSTLSAKLGVKTSMQTGIPLIAEGKIQICAEFSGSYSWGETRLKSSVIETTYKVTVPPMTRVRVSLLATQAHCDIPYSYTQRDTLINGDQVTNYYDDGIYTSVNCYNFKYETKQEPI
;
A
#
# COMPACT_ATOMS: atom_id res chain seq x y z
N MET A 1 -17.05 19.16 0.30
CA MET A 1 -16.05 18.29 0.97
C MET A 1 -15.58 17.28 -0.07
N VAL A 2 -14.29 17.01 -0.16
CA VAL A 2 -13.69 16.11 -1.16
C VAL A 2 -13.26 14.83 -0.45
N LEU A 3 -13.33 13.69 -1.12
CA LEU A 3 -12.79 12.44 -0.59
C LEU A 3 -11.27 12.56 -0.36
N PRO A 4 -10.72 11.93 0.70
CA PRO A 4 -9.27 11.78 0.87
C PRO A 4 -8.65 11.04 -0.32
N ARG A 5 -7.36 11.30 -0.60
CA ARG A 5 -6.63 10.61 -1.67
C ARG A 5 -6.57 9.11 -1.41
N TYR A 6 -6.18 8.70 -0.21
CA TYR A 6 -6.33 7.32 0.23
C TYR A 6 -7.45 7.22 1.25
N VAL A 7 -8.39 6.33 1.00
CA VAL A 7 -9.65 6.25 1.74
C VAL A 7 -9.98 4.80 2.09
N ALA A 8 -10.58 4.61 3.26
CA ALA A 8 -11.38 3.42 3.57
C ALA A 8 -12.85 3.82 3.67
N PHE A 9 -13.73 2.98 3.16
CA PHE A 9 -15.18 3.22 3.23
C PHE A 9 -15.78 2.35 4.33
N LYS A 10 -16.53 2.96 5.25
CA LYS A 10 -17.34 2.24 6.25
C LYS A 10 -18.82 2.40 5.90
N SER A 11 -19.56 1.28 5.85
CA SER A 11 -21.01 1.32 5.64
C SER A 11 -21.67 1.97 6.84
N LYS A 12 -22.52 2.98 6.61
CA LYS A 12 -23.32 3.59 7.67
C LYS A 12 -24.33 2.62 8.27
N ALA A 13 -24.82 1.67 7.45
CA ALA A 13 -25.88 0.76 7.82
C ALA A 13 -25.39 -0.57 8.41
N ASP A 14 -24.14 -0.99 8.14
CA ASP A 14 -23.57 -2.26 8.62
C ASP A 14 -22.49 -2.08 9.70
N ASP A 15 -21.93 -0.88 9.83
CA ASP A 15 -20.75 -0.60 10.65
C ASP A 15 -19.51 -1.45 10.29
N LEU A 16 -19.42 -1.90 9.05
CA LEU A 16 -18.28 -2.66 8.49
C LEU A 16 -17.52 -1.84 7.45
N TYR A 17 -16.24 -2.13 7.29
CA TYR A 17 -15.39 -1.56 6.25
C TYR A 17 -15.50 -2.35 4.95
N LEU A 18 -15.50 -1.62 3.84
CA LEU A 18 -15.43 -2.16 2.49
C LEU A 18 -14.05 -2.77 2.28
N LYS A 19 -13.99 -4.06 1.92
CA LYS A 19 -12.76 -4.77 1.62
C LYS A 19 -12.81 -5.42 0.25
N PHE A 20 -11.66 -5.55 -0.39
CA PHE A 20 -11.45 -6.43 -1.53
C PHE A 20 -11.61 -7.91 -1.11
N ILE A 21 -12.32 -8.70 -1.92
CA ILE A 21 -12.50 -10.12 -1.69
C ILE A 21 -11.48 -10.92 -2.50
N LYS A 22 -10.54 -11.54 -1.79
CA LYS A 22 -9.48 -12.38 -2.35
C LYS A 22 -9.80 -13.87 -2.22
N GLU A 23 -10.33 -14.28 -1.07
CA GLU A 23 -10.37 -15.67 -0.64
C GLU A 23 -11.56 -16.48 -1.22
N ASP A 24 -12.67 -15.81 -1.52
CA ASP A 24 -13.87 -16.46 -2.04
C ASP A 24 -13.81 -16.56 -3.57
N VAL A 25 -13.80 -17.79 -4.09
CA VAL A 25 -13.67 -18.06 -5.52
C VAL A 25 -14.85 -17.52 -6.34
N GLN A 26 -16.08 -17.50 -5.78
CA GLN A 26 -17.27 -17.09 -6.53
C GLN A 26 -17.37 -15.58 -6.70
N ILE A 27 -16.84 -14.83 -5.73
CA ILE A 27 -16.89 -13.37 -5.69
C ILE A 27 -15.49 -12.74 -5.60
N HIS A 28 -14.46 -13.47 -6.04
CA HIS A 28 -13.10 -12.95 -6.11
C HIS A 28 -13.09 -11.67 -6.97
N GLY A 29 -12.41 -10.62 -6.49
CA GLY A 29 -12.37 -9.32 -7.16
C GLY A 29 -13.50 -8.38 -6.77
N TYR A 30 -14.58 -8.86 -6.15
CA TYR A 30 -15.65 -8.00 -5.64
C TYR A 30 -15.14 -7.18 -4.45
N VAL A 31 -15.81 -6.06 -4.18
CA VAL A 31 -15.64 -5.30 -2.94
C VAL A 31 -16.88 -5.43 -2.07
N LYS A 32 -16.70 -5.72 -0.79
CA LYS A 32 -17.78 -6.13 0.13
C LYS A 32 -17.59 -5.54 1.53
N TYR A 33 -18.69 -5.12 2.16
CA TYR A 33 -18.70 -4.67 3.55
C TYR A 33 -18.63 -5.85 4.51
N ASP A 34 -17.41 -6.21 4.91
CA ASP A 34 -17.11 -7.41 5.72
C ASP A 34 -15.90 -7.24 6.64
N ALA A 35 -15.09 -6.18 6.48
CA ALA A 35 -13.94 -5.96 7.35
C ALA A 35 -14.35 -5.28 8.65
N HIS A 36 -13.90 -5.84 9.77
CA HIS A 36 -14.12 -5.27 11.11
C HIS A 36 -13.03 -4.28 11.53
N SER A 37 -11.90 -4.26 10.82
CA SER A 37 -10.79 -3.34 11.04
C SER A 37 -10.60 -2.44 9.84
N VAL A 38 -10.31 -1.17 10.11
CA VAL A 38 -9.87 -0.23 9.08
C VAL A 38 -8.51 -0.69 8.56
N VAL A 39 -7.52 -0.93 9.42
CA VAL A 39 -6.12 -1.19 9.03
C VAL A 39 -5.91 -2.64 8.52
N THR A 40 -6.21 -2.88 7.24
CA THR A 40 -5.89 -4.10 6.51
C THR A 40 -5.36 -3.78 5.11
N SER A 41 -4.74 -4.73 4.42
CA SER A 41 -4.32 -4.56 3.01
C SER A 41 -5.49 -4.42 2.05
N TYR A 42 -6.68 -4.89 2.42
CA TYR A 42 -7.85 -5.01 1.54
C TYR A 42 -8.84 -3.85 1.60
N THR A 43 -8.71 -2.96 2.58
CA THR A 43 -9.68 -1.88 2.89
C THR A 43 -9.25 -0.50 2.38
N LYS A 44 -8.04 -0.42 1.81
CA LYS A 44 -7.44 0.82 1.32
C LYS A 44 -7.72 1.02 -0.16
N TYR A 45 -8.28 2.17 -0.52
CA TYR A 45 -8.53 2.59 -1.89
C TYR A 45 -7.85 3.93 -2.19
N GLU A 46 -7.39 4.12 -3.42
CA GLU A 46 -6.89 5.41 -3.92
C GLU A 46 -7.98 6.08 -4.77
N VAL A 47 -8.25 7.34 -4.49
CA VAL A 47 -9.19 8.19 -5.22
C VAL A 47 -8.37 9.09 -6.15
N GLU A 48 -8.57 8.91 -7.46
CA GLU A 48 -7.87 9.66 -8.50
C GLU A 48 -8.87 10.59 -9.21
N PRO A 49 -8.62 11.91 -9.26
CA PRO A 49 -9.46 12.81 -10.04
C PRO A 49 -9.54 12.39 -11.50
N ALA A 50 -10.74 12.42 -12.08
CA ALA A 50 -10.93 12.15 -13.50
C ALA A 50 -10.33 13.28 -14.36
N LYS A 51 -9.93 12.96 -15.61
CA LYS A 51 -9.50 13.97 -16.58
C LYS A 51 -10.70 14.67 -17.23
N VAL A 52 -11.88 14.06 -17.15
CA VAL A 52 -13.13 14.55 -17.71
C VAL A 52 -14.20 14.78 -16.63
N GLY A 53 -15.15 15.67 -16.92
CA GLY A 53 -16.26 15.96 -16.00
C GLY A 53 -15.84 16.82 -14.80
N LYS A 54 -16.82 17.32 -14.06
CA LYS A 54 -16.59 18.17 -12.90
C LYS A 54 -16.88 17.38 -11.62
N GLY A 55 -15.83 16.98 -10.91
CA GLY A 55 -15.94 16.27 -9.63
C GLY A 55 -16.02 14.74 -9.75
N TYR A 56 -15.87 14.17 -10.94
CA TYR A 56 -15.75 12.73 -11.11
C TYR A 56 -14.38 12.22 -10.65
N VAL A 57 -14.37 10.97 -10.19
CA VAL A 57 -13.17 10.28 -9.71
C VAL A 57 -13.14 8.85 -10.26
N ASN A 58 -11.93 8.30 -10.35
CA ASN A 58 -11.70 6.87 -10.43
C ASN A 58 -11.30 6.37 -9.04
N ILE A 59 -11.78 5.19 -8.65
CA ILE A 59 -11.43 4.58 -7.36
C ILE A 59 -10.65 3.31 -7.64
N ARG A 60 -9.47 3.16 -7.04
CA ARG A 60 -8.56 2.02 -7.26
C ARG A 60 -8.33 1.28 -5.96
N CYS A 61 -8.42 -0.04 -5.98
CA CYS A 61 -8.05 -0.87 -4.83
C CYS A 61 -6.53 -0.85 -4.67
N CYS A 62 -6.00 -0.52 -3.48
CA CYS A 62 -4.56 -0.47 -3.27
C CYS A 62 -3.91 -1.86 -3.09
N TYR A 63 -4.70 -2.91 -2.84
CA TYR A 63 -4.17 -4.27 -2.78
C TYR A 63 -3.70 -4.74 -4.16
N ASN A 64 -4.58 -4.74 -5.16
CA ASN A 64 -4.29 -5.24 -6.52
C ASN A 64 -4.02 -4.13 -7.55
N ASN A 65 -4.06 -2.87 -7.12
CA ASN A 65 -3.92 -1.68 -7.96
C ASN A 65 -4.90 -1.62 -9.15
N LYS A 66 -6.05 -2.28 -9.11
CA LYS A 66 -7.06 -2.23 -10.19
C LYS A 66 -8.22 -1.29 -9.86
N TYR A 67 -8.78 -0.66 -10.88
CA TYR A 67 -9.89 0.28 -10.77
C TYR A 67 -11.23 -0.42 -10.55
N TRP A 68 -12.11 0.27 -9.82
CA TRP A 68 -13.50 -0.08 -9.68
C TRP A 68 -14.20 -0.01 -11.04
N VAL A 69 -14.92 -1.07 -11.37
CA VAL A 69 -15.64 -1.20 -12.63
C VAL A 69 -16.84 -2.12 -12.46
N CYS A 70 -17.85 -1.96 -13.33
CA CYS A 70 -18.88 -2.98 -13.52
C CYS A 70 -18.30 -4.14 -14.35
N PRO A 71 -18.34 -5.41 -13.91
CA PRO A 71 -17.69 -6.49 -14.65
C PRO A 71 -18.45 -6.92 -15.92
N SER A 72 -19.74 -6.57 -16.05
CA SER A 72 -20.51 -6.80 -17.28
C SER A 72 -21.74 -5.89 -17.35
N MET A 73 -22.30 -5.71 -18.55
CA MET A 73 -23.57 -4.99 -18.74
C MET A 73 -24.79 -5.66 -18.09
N TYR A 74 -24.65 -6.90 -17.62
CA TYR A 74 -25.74 -7.71 -17.04
C TYR A 74 -25.73 -7.74 -15.51
N THR A 75 -24.87 -6.94 -14.89
CA THR A 75 -24.81 -6.85 -13.43
C THR A 75 -24.70 -5.39 -12.99
N GLN A 76 -24.88 -5.20 -11.69
CA GLN A 76 -24.78 -3.91 -11.02
C GLN A 76 -23.75 -3.95 -9.88
N TYR A 77 -22.98 -5.04 -9.76
CA TYR A 77 -21.93 -5.12 -8.75
C TYR A 77 -20.66 -4.40 -9.18
N VAL A 78 -19.93 -3.88 -8.20
CA VAL A 78 -18.62 -3.26 -8.39
C VAL A 78 -17.53 -4.26 -8.06
N VAL A 79 -16.56 -4.40 -8.95
CA VAL A 79 -15.33 -5.17 -8.75
C VAL A 79 -14.11 -4.29 -8.92
N ALA A 80 -12.99 -4.61 -8.27
CA ALA A 80 -11.70 -3.97 -8.50
C ALA A 80 -10.89 -4.80 -9.51
N ALA A 81 -11.20 -4.64 -10.80
CA ALA A 81 -10.68 -5.52 -11.85
C ALA A 81 -10.14 -4.81 -13.10
N ALA A 82 -10.40 -3.51 -13.28
CA ALA A 82 -9.94 -2.79 -14.46
C ALA A 82 -8.45 -2.39 -14.33
N ASP A 83 -7.63 -2.78 -15.30
CA ASP A 83 -6.20 -2.43 -15.35
C ASP A 83 -5.96 -0.96 -15.72
N GLU A 84 -6.89 -0.34 -16.43
CA GLU A 84 -6.82 1.05 -16.86
C GLU A 84 -8.13 1.78 -16.58
N ARG A 85 -8.05 3.11 -16.56
CA ARG A 85 -9.24 3.97 -16.45
C ARG A 85 -10.01 3.94 -17.77
N ASN A 86 -11.32 3.89 -17.68
CA ASN A 86 -12.22 4.11 -18.80
C ASN A 86 -13.13 5.29 -18.47
N GLU A 87 -12.76 6.47 -18.96
CA GLU A 87 -13.48 7.71 -18.69
C GLU A 87 -14.56 8.05 -19.74
N ASP A 88 -14.90 7.09 -20.63
CA ASP A 88 -16.03 7.21 -21.54
C ASP A 88 -17.35 6.99 -20.80
N GLN A 89 -18.09 8.08 -20.60
CA GLN A 89 -19.36 8.09 -19.88
C GLN A 89 -20.48 7.32 -20.59
N SER A 90 -20.31 6.97 -21.87
CA SER A 90 -21.26 6.18 -22.65
C SER A 90 -20.96 4.68 -22.66
N ASN A 91 -19.84 4.28 -22.05
CA ASN A 91 -19.39 2.90 -22.01
C ASN A 91 -19.81 2.22 -20.70
N TRP A 92 -20.39 1.01 -20.78
CA TRP A 92 -20.79 0.25 -19.60
C TRP A 92 -19.61 -0.14 -18.69
N ALA A 93 -18.40 -0.23 -19.26
CA ALA A 93 -17.15 -0.49 -18.55
C ALA A 93 -16.50 0.80 -18.02
N CYS A 94 -17.24 1.91 -17.92
CA CYS A 94 -16.80 3.16 -17.32
C CYS A 94 -16.29 2.94 -15.88
N THR A 95 -15.22 3.63 -15.51
CA THR A 95 -14.61 3.56 -14.17
C THR A 95 -14.89 4.81 -13.33
N LEU A 96 -15.74 5.71 -13.84
CA LEU A 96 -16.04 6.99 -13.21
C LEU A 96 -17.15 6.87 -12.16
N PHE A 97 -16.90 7.52 -11.02
CA PHE A 97 -17.85 7.70 -9.94
C PHE A 97 -17.97 9.18 -9.55
N GLU A 98 -19.14 9.59 -9.08
CA GLU A 98 -19.45 10.93 -8.60
C GLU A 98 -19.78 10.88 -7.10
N PRO A 99 -18.84 11.28 -6.22
CA PRO A 99 -19.09 11.35 -4.79
C PRO A 99 -19.84 12.62 -4.41
N THR A 100 -20.94 12.48 -3.68
CA THR A 100 -21.74 13.58 -3.12
C THR A 100 -21.78 13.48 -1.60
N TYR A 101 -21.32 14.53 -0.90
CA TYR A 101 -21.34 14.57 0.56
C TYR A 101 -22.74 14.87 1.10
N ASP A 102 -23.21 14.03 2.01
CA ASP A 102 -24.43 14.22 2.79
C ASP A 102 -24.06 14.84 4.16
N PRO A 103 -24.36 16.14 4.38
CA PRO A 103 -23.99 16.82 5.62
C PRO A 103 -24.80 16.37 6.84
N TYR A 104 -26.00 15.84 6.65
CA TYR A 104 -26.85 15.36 7.74
C TYR A 104 -26.31 14.05 8.31
N HIS A 105 -25.95 13.12 7.44
CA HIS A 105 -25.40 11.81 7.83
C HIS A 105 -23.88 11.81 8.02
N LYS A 106 -23.20 12.87 7.60
CA LYS A 106 -21.73 13.01 7.59
C LYS A 106 -21.05 11.87 6.83
N ALA A 107 -21.60 11.52 5.66
CA ALA A 107 -21.16 10.41 4.82
C ALA A 107 -21.30 10.78 3.34
N TYR A 108 -20.86 9.92 2.44
CA TYR A 108 -20.90 10.13 1.00
C TYR A 108 -21.86 9.15 0.33
N ARG A 109 -22.60 9.64 -0.67
CA ARG A 109 -23.19 8.80 -1.73
C ARG A 109 -22.23 8.78 -2.90
N ILE A 110 -21.97 7.61 -3.46
CA ILE A 110 -21.01 7.45 -4.56
C ILE A 110 -21.78 6.91 -5.75
N LYS A 111 -21.99 7.73 -6.78
CA LYS A 111 -22.82 7.38 -7.93
C LYS A 111 -21.95 6.92 -9.10
N HIS A 112 -22.26 5.77 -9.70
CA HIS A 112 -21.60 5.35 -10.93
C HIS A 112 -22.07 6.19 -12.12
N VAL A 113 -21.14 6.77 -12.88
CA VAL A 113 -21.47 7.81 -13.88
C VAL A 113 -22.27 7.25 -15.06
N TYR A 114 -21.91 6.08 -15.59
CA TYR A 114 -22.63 5.47 -16.72
C TYR A 114 -24.04 5.01 -16.34
N LEU A 115 -24.19 4.33 -15.18
CA LEU A 115 -25.49 3.79 -14.76
C LEU A 115 -26.39 4.84 -14.09
N GLY A 116 -25.81 5.91 -13.53
CA GLY A 116 -26.55 6.91 -12.76
C GLY A 116 -27.07 6.44 -11.41
N TYR A 117 -26.59 5.29 -10.90
CA TYR A 117 -27.02 4.72 -9.63
C TYR A 117 -25.95 4.87 -8.54
N ASN A 118 -26.40 5.18 -7.32
CA ASN A 118 -25.57 5.16 -6.12
C ASN A 118 -25.17 3.73 -5.77
N THR A 119 -23.92 3.59 -5.36
CA THR A 119 -23.42 2.37 -4.75
C THR A 119 -24.03 2.17 -3.37
N CYS A 120 -24.23 0.91 -2.98
CA CYS A 120 -24.82 0.54 -1.71
C CYS A 120 -24.31 -0.81 -1.23
N SER A 121 -24.44 -1.06 0.07
CA SER A 121 -24.33 -2.39 0.66
C SER A 121 -25.58 -3.21 0.29
N TRP A 122 -25.48 -4.08 -0.71
CA TRP A 122 -26.61 -4.86 -1.18
C TRP A 122 -26.92 -6.01 -0.25
N ARG A 123 -28.17 -6.15 0.19
CA ARG A 123 -28.57 -7.14 1.18
C ARG A 123 -29.57 -8.10 0.57
N ASP A 124 -29.11 -9.30 0.23
CA ASP A 124 -29.95 -10.33 -0.40
C ASP A 124 -29.76 -11.71 0.23
N GLY A 125 -28.90 -11.86 1.24
CA GLY A 125 -28.65 -13.13 1.92
C GLY A 125 -27.97 -14.18 1.04
N THR A 126 -27.49 -13.82 -0.16
CA THR A 126 -26.75 -14.71 -1.05
C THR A 126 -25.25 -14.67 -0.76
N THR A 127 -24.44 -15.36 -1.56
CA THR A 127 -22.97 -15.21 -1.49
C THR A 127 -22.50 -13.78 -1.76
N ARG A 128 -23.31 -12.98 -2.47
CA ARG A 128 -23.05 -11.56 -2.74
C ARG A 128 -23.63 -10.61 -1.68
N ASP A 129 -24.12 -11.13 -0.56
CA ASP A 129 -24.61 -10.29 0.54
C ASP A 129 -23.50 -9.32 0.97
N ARG A 130 -23.89 -8.04 1.10
CA ARG A 130 -23.06 -6.86 1.39
C ARG A 130 -21.98 -6.51 0.36
N CYS A 131 -21.98 -7.15 -0.81
CA CYS A 131 -21.16 -6.68 -1.93
C CYS A 131 -21.64 -5.30 -2.38
N LEU A 132 -20.71 -4.47 -2.83
CA LEU A 132 -21.01 -3.14 -3.33
C LEU A 132 -21.79 -3.25 -4.65
N ASN A 133 -22.99 -2.70 -4.65
CA ASN A 133 -23.91 -2.74 -5.79
C ASN A 133 -24.41 -1.35 -6.14
N MET A 134 -24.61 -1.07 -7.42
CA MET A 134 -25.14 0.18 -7.98
C MET A 134 -26.66 0.08 -8.11
N GLY A 135 -27.36 0.05 -6.96
CA GLY A 135 -28.76 -0.36 -6.90
C GLY A 135 -29.80 0.76 -6.81
N PHE A 136 -29.40 1.98 -6.42
CA PHE A 136 -30.37 3.03 -6.07
C PHE A 136 -30.13 4.34 -6.83
N SER A 137 -31.15 4.83 -7.55
CA SER A 137 -31.13 6.17 -8.16
C SER A 137 -31.45 7.30 -7.16
N ASN A 138 -32.13 6.97 -6.06
CA ASN A 138 -32.53 7.89 -5.01
C ASN A 138 -31.93 7.47 -3.65
N PRO A 139 -31.86 8.38 -2.66
CA PRO A 139 -31.43 8.02 -1.32
C PRO A 139 -32.16 6.79 -0.75
N ASP A 140 -31.41 5.84 -0.22
CA ASP A 140 -31.98 4.64 0.41
C ASP A 140 -32.43 4.93 1.86
N ALA A 141 -33.63 4.46 2.20
CA ALA A 141 -34.20 4.65 3.54
C ALA A 141 -33.44 3.86 4.61
N ASN A 142 -32.79 2.76 4.23
CA ASN A 142 -31.98 1.95 5.15
C ASN A 142 -30.53 2.45 5.27
N LEU A 143 -30.19 3.56 4.62
CA LEU A 143 -28.87 4.18 4.63
C LEU A 143 -27.77 3.28 4.05
N CYS A 144 -28.12 2.25 3.26
CA CYS A 144 -27.17 1.32 2.67
C CYS A 144 -26.31 1.98 1.59
N ASP A 145 -26.75 3.12 1.05
CA ASP A 145 -26.08 3.94 0.04
C ASP A 145 -25.11 4.98 0.62
N LEU A 146 -24.93 5.00 1.94
CA LEU A 146 -24.07 5.95 2.63
C LEU A 146 -22.76 5.32 3.11
N HIS A 147 -21.67 5.96 2.69
CA HIS A 147 -20.30 5.54 2.94
C HIS A 147 -19.59 6.59 3.78
N ILE A 148 -19.21 6.24 5.02
CA ILE A 148 -18.32 7.08 5.81
C ILE A 148 -16.93 6.93 5.19
N ALA A 149 -16.39 8.05 4.70
CA ALA A 149 -15.03 8.10 4.18
C ALA A 149 -14.05 8.35 5.33
N VAL A 150 -13.18 7.38 5.59
CA VAL A 150 -12.11 7.48 6.57
C VAL A 150 -10.81 7.82 5.83
N ASP A 151 -10.18 8.92 6.22
CA ASP A 151 -8.88 9.33 5.67
C ASP A 151 -7.81 8.32 6.06
N TRP A 152 -7.38 7.52 5.10
CA TRP A 152 -6.41 6.47 5.36
C TRP A 152 -5.01 7.03 5.64
N GLU A 153 -4.67 8.18 5.06
CA GLU A 153 -3.35 8.80 5.27
C GLU A 153 -3.19 9.33 6.69
N SER A 154 -4.30 9.52 7.42
CA SER A 154 -4.29 9.91 8.82
C SER A 154 -3.77 8.81 9.76
N PHE A 155 -3.79 7.54 9.33
CA PHE A 155 -3.28 6.42 10.11
C PHE A 155 -1.78 6.29 10.00
N PHE A 156 -1.14 5.95 11.12
CA PHE A 156 0.24 5.52 11.14
C PHE A 156 0.36 4.13 11.78
N VAL A 157 0.55 3.12 10.92
CA VAL A 157 0.68 1.71 11.32
C VAL A 157 2.08 1.48 11.88
N LEU A 158 2.19 1.62 13.20
CA LEU A 158 3.44 1.42 13.93
C LEU A 158 3.92 -0.04 13.81
N PRO A 159 5.24 -0.27 13.78
CA PRO A 159 5.79 -1.61 13.95
C PRO A 159 5.37 -2.21 15.29
N LYS A 160 5.29 -3.54 15.34
CA LYS A 160 4.81 -4.25 16.52
C LYS A 160 5.75 -4.13 17.72
N HIS A 161 7.06 -4.21 17.52
CA HIS A 161 8.06 -4.18 18.60
C HIS A 161 8.92 -2.92 18.45
N VAL A 162 8.78 -1.99 19.39
CA VAL A 162 9.37 -0.64 19.25
C VAL A 162 9.97 -0.11 20.55
N ALA A 163 11.00 0.72 20.40
CA ALA A 163 11.43 1.69 21.40
C ALA A 163 11.03 3.10 20.95
N PHE A 164 10.79 3.98 21.93
CA PHE A 164 10.55 5.40 21.69
C PHE A 164 11.71 6.21 22.25
N LYS A 165 12.23 7.15 21.47
CA LYS A 165 13.33 8.05 21.87
C LYS A 165 12.85 9.49 21.85
N GLY A 166 13.09 10.20 22.96
CA GLY A 166 12.64 11.57 23.17
C GLY A 166 13.57 12.60 22.53
N ASP A 167 13.14 13.87 22.56
CA ASP A 167 13.94 15.01 22.08
C ASP A 167 15.23 15.24 22.88
N ASN A 168 15.34 14.67 24.09
CA ASN A 168 16.55 14.68 24.90
C ASN A 168 17.58 13.62 24.47
N GLY A 169 17.30 12.83 23.44
CA GLY A 169 18.20 11.79 22.95
C GLY A 169 18.16 10.48 23.76
N SER A 170 17.30 10.37 24.78
CA SER A 170 17.16 9.16 25.59
C SER A 170 15.94 8.33 25.17
N TYR A 171 16.05 7.02 25.29
CA TYR A 171 14.94 6.08 25.20
C TYR A 171 14.01 6.18 26.40
N LEU A 172 12.72 6.04 26.12
CA LEU A 172 11.66 5.90 27.10
C LEU A 172 11.76 4.52 27.76
N SER A 173 11.96 4.51 29.08
CA SER A 173 12.18 3.31 29.87
C SER A 173 11.16 3.18 30.99
N ALA A 174 10.82 1.93 31.31
CA ALA A 174 10.02 1.56 32.47
C ALA A 174 10.76 1.85 33.79
N GLN A 175 10.17 2.64 34.68
CA GLN A 175 10.76 3.02 35.98
C GLN A 175 9.73 2.98 37.11
N TRP A 176 10.15 2.51 38.29
CA TRP A 176 9.40 2.67 39.53
C TRP A 176 9.73 4.03 40.14
N ILE A 177 8.75 4.93 40.23
CA ILE A 177 8.88 6.24 40.88
C ILE A 177 7.72 6.38 41.85
N GLU A 178 8.01 6.55 43.15
CA GLU A 178 6.99 6.62 44.21
C GLU A 178 5.99 5.44 44.13
N ASP A 179 6.53 4.22 44.00
CA ASP A 179 5.76 2.96 43.90
C ASP A 179 4.75 2.88 42.74
N LEU A 180 4.94 3.72 41.72
CA LEU A 180 4.13 3.71 40.49
C LEU A 180 4.99 3.40 39.25
N PRO A 181 4.44 2.70 38.24
CA PRO A 181 5.19 2.25 37.06
C PRO A 181 5.22 3.34 35.97
N TYR A 182 6.00 4.38 36.20
CA TYR A 182 6.21 5.48 35.26
C TYR A 182 7.01 5.06 34.02
N LEU A 183 6.89 5.89 32.99
CA LEU A 183 7.72 5.82 31.79
C LEU A 183 8.60 7.07 31.72
N GLN A 184 9.92 6.89 31.71
CA GLN A 184 10.92 7.97 31.81
C GLN A 184 11.95 7.93 30.67
N PHE A 185 12.20 9.09 30.05
CA PHE A 185 13.24 9.25 29.03
C PHE A 185 14.62 9.37 29.68
N SER A 186 15.28 8.25 29.95
CA SER A 186 16.48 8.19 30.80
C SER A 186 17.59 7.25 30.34
N LEU A 187 17.32 6.32 29.42
CA LEU A 187 18.31 5.33 28.97
C LEU A 187 18.85 5.68 27.58
N ASP A 188 20.06 5.24 27.26
CA ASP A 188 20.74 5.47 25.98
C ASP A 188 20.99 4.18 25.18
N ASP A 189 20.81 3.02 25.81
CA ASP A 189 20.90 1.70 25.17
C ASP A 189 19.51 1.15 24.82
N ILE A 190 19.27 0.90 23.53
CA ILE A 190 18.06 0.23 23.02
C ILE A 190 18.01 -1.26 23.43
N GLY A 191 19.15 -1.83 23.83
CA GLY A 191 19.29 -3.18 24.36
C GLY A 191 18.70 -3.39 25.75
N ASP A 192 18.46 -2.32 26.52
CA ASP A 192 17.99 -2.46 27.89
C ASP A 192 16.54 -3.00 27.92
N PRO A 193 16.24 -4.05 28.71
CA PRO A 193 14.92 -4.67 28.76
C PRO A 193 13.78 -3.72 29.17
N LYS A 194 14.08 -2.56 29.78
CA LYS A 194 13.10 -1.55 30.20
C LYS A 194 12.60 -0.66 29.08
N VAL A 195 13.27 -0.59 27.93
CA VAL A 195 12.90 0.33 26.84
C VAL A 195 11.87 -0.27 25.89
N GLY A 196 11.74 -1.60 25.91
CA GLY A 196 10.96 -2.31 24.90
C GLY A 196 9.45 -2.19 25.10
N ASN A 197 8.73 -1.98 24.00
CA ASN A 197 7.28 -1.95 23.98
C ASN A 197 6.70 -2.79 22.83
N GLU A 198 5.50 -3.32 23.05
CA GLU A 198 4.67 -3.99 22.04
C GLU A 198 3.46 -3.12 21.69
N VAL A 199 3.24 -2.86 20.40
CA VAL A 199 2.12 -2.07 19.88
C VAL A 199 1.04 -3.00 19.33
N LEU A 200 -0.20 -2.76 19.75
CA LEU A 200 -1.40 -3.44 19.27
C LEU A 200 -2.34 -2.40 18.66
N ILE A 201 -2.67 -2.58 17.38
CA ILE A 201 -3.58 -1.70 16.64
C ILE A 201 -5.02 -2.19 16.84
N THR A 202 -5.94 -1.27 17.12
CA THR A 202 -7.37 -1.55 17.26
C THR A 202 -8.08 -1.51 15.90
N SER A 203 -9.33 -1.97 15.85
CA SER A 203 -10.15 -1.99 14.64
C SER A 203 -10.37 -0.61 13.99
N ASP A 204 -10.29 0.45 14.77
CA ASP A 204 -10.46 1.84 14.33
C ASP A 204 -9.13 2.58 14.14
N GLY A 205 -8.00 1.87 14.20
CA GLY A 205 -6.67 2.41 13.93
C GLY A 205 -6.01 3.15 15.10
N ASN A 206 -6.62 3.17 16.28
CA ASN A 206 -5.92 3.52 17.52
C ASN A 206 -4.87 2.46 17.85
N VAL A 207 -4.00 2.80 18.80
CA VAL A 207 -3.00 1.88 19.34
C VAL A 207 -3.09 1.76 20.85
N ARG A 208 -2.80 0.56 21.32
CA ARG A 208 -2.48 0.25 22.71
C ARG A 208 -1.02 -0.16 22.76
N ILE A 209 -0.31 0.32 23.77
CA ILE A 209 1.13 0.12 23.89
C ILE A 209 1.37 -0.62 25.20
N LYS A 210 2.04 -1.77 25.13
CA LYS A 210 2.37 -2.60 26.28
C LYS A 210 3.85 -2.48 26.58
N SER A 211 4.20 -2.19 27.83
CA SER A 211 5.60 -2.26 28.28
C SER A 211 6.02 -3.73 28.38
N ASN A 212 7.13 -4.09 27.74
CA ASN A 212 7.67 -5.45 27.82
C ASN A 212 8.12 -5.76 29.26
N TYR A 213 8.74 -4.79 29.94
CA TYR A 213 9.25 -4.94 31.29
C TYR A 213 8.15 -5.15 32.33
N PHE A 214 7.12 -4.32 32.32
CA PHE A 214 6.00 -4.45 33.28
C PHE A 214 4.98 -5.51 32.86
N GLY A 215 4.96 -5.91 31.58
CA GLY A 215 3.95 -6.82 31.04
C GLY A 215 2.53 -6.22 31.00
N LYS A 216 2.42 -4.89 31.04
CA LYS A 216 1.17 -4.14 31.21
C LYS A 216 1.02 -3.01 30.20
N PHE A 217 -0.21 -2.62 29.90
CA PHE A 217 -0.52 -1.56 28.95
C PHE A 217 -0.31 -0.17 29.55
N TRP A 218 0.04 0.77 28.67
CA TRP A 218 0.11 2.18 28.94
C TRP A 218 -1.30 2.71 29.21
N ARG A 219 -1.44 3.51 30.26
CA ARG A 219 -2.67 4.16 30.68
C ARG A 219 -2.38 5.57 31.16
N ARG A 220 -3.21 6.52 30.78
CA ARG A 220 -3.18 7.88 31.30
C ARG A 220 -3.79 7.94 32.71
N SER A 221 -3.06 8.47 33.70
CA SER A 221 -3.55 8.69 35.07
C SER A 221 -2.68 9.69 35.89
N PRO A 222 -3.25 10.81 36.39
CA PRO A 222 -4.32 11.52 35.73
C PRO A 222 -3.86 11.95 34.34
N ASN A 223 -2.68 12.58 34.19
CA ASN A 223 -2.08 12.91 32.89
C ASN A 223 -0.72 12.24 32.66
N TRP A 224 -0.13 11.64 33.70
CA TRP A 224 1.05 10.79 33.54
C TRP A 224 0.68 9.52 32.79
N ILE A 225 1.63 8.97 32.03
CA ILE A 225 1.44 7.67 31.40
C ILE A 225 2.14 6.62 32.26
N TRP A 226 1.35 5.70 32.81
CA TRP A 226 1.81 4.56 33.59
C TRP A 226 1.61 3.29 32.80
N ALA A 227 2.44 2.28 33.05
CA ALA A 227 2.27 0.94 32.49
C ALA A 227 1.71 -0.01 33.56
N ASP A 228 0.44 0.17 33.92
CA ASP A 228 -0.16 -0.44 35.12
C ASP A 228 -1.39 -1.33 34.87
N THR A 229 -1.99 -1.26 33.69
CA THR A 229 -3.25 -1.93 33.39
C THR A 229 -3.08 -3.25 32.64
N THR A 230 -3.92 -4.23 33.00
CA THR A 230 -4.10 -5.49 32.26
C THR A 230 -5.39 -5.48 31.44
N ASP A 231 -6.08 -4.34 31.37
CA ASP A 231 -7.30 -4.21 30.57
C ASP A 231 -6.99 -4.47 29.09
N THR A 232 -7.58 -5.54 28.57
CA THR A 232 -7.49 -5.94 27.17
C THR A 232 -8.71 -5.53 26.37
N THR A 233 -9.66 -4.82 26.97
CA THR A 233 -10.75 -4.16 26.26
C THR A 233 -10.23 -2.89 25.58
N SER A 234 -10.96 -2.35 24.60
CA SER A 234 -10.64 -1.07 23.95
C SER A 234 -11.71 -0.02 24.29
N ASN A 235 -12.29 -0.12 25.48
CA ASN A 235 -13.42 0.71 25.91
C ASN A 235 -12.96 1.93 26.73
N ASP A 236 -11.85 1.80 27.46
CA ASP A 236 -11.27 2.91 28.21
C ASP A 236 -10.44 3.80 27.28
N GLN A 237 -10.82 5.08 27.18
CA GLN A 237 -10.12 6.05 26.34
C GLN A 237 -8.72 6.39 26.88
N ASP A 238 -8.45 6.13 28.17
CA ASP A 238 -7.15 6.41 28.79
C ASP A 238 -6.05 5.43 28.38
N ILE A 239 -6.42 4.27 27.80
CA ILE A 239 -5.47 3.28 27.28
C ILE A 239 -5.31 3.34 25.75
N LEU A 240 -6.07 4.22 25.09
CA LEU A 240 -6.07 4.39 23.64
C LEU A 240 -5.26 5.60 23.23
N PHE A 241 -4.37 5.39 22.26
CA PHE A 241 -3.52 6.42 21.69
C PHE A 241 -3.73 6.49 20.18
N TRP A 242 -3.88 7.70 19.66
CA TRP A 242 -3.89 7.96 18.23
C TRP A 242 -2.49 8.38 17.76
N PRO A 243 -1.79 7.57 16.95
CA PRO A 243 -0.49 7.92 16.41
C PRO A 243 -0.64 8.92 15.27
N VAL A 244 0.09 10.03 15.33
CA VAL A 244 0.19 11.02 14.25
C VAL A 244 1.60 10.98 13.68
N ARG A 245 1.73 10.62 12.41
CA ARG A 245 3.01 10.66 11.70
C ARG A 245 3.48 12.11 11.57
N VAL A 246 4.68 12.39 12.05
CA VAL A 246 5.34 13.70 11.91
C VAL A 246 6.38 13.63 10.79
N GLU A 247 7.18 12.57 10.79
CA GLU A 247 8.19 12.25 9.76
C GLU A 247 8.19 10.72 9.53
N ASN A 248 9.13 10.18 8.75
CA ASN A 248 9.18 8.74 8.46
C ASN A 248 9.29 7.85 9.70
N ASN A 249 10.11 8.25 10.67
CA ASN A 249 10.36 7.54 11.92
C ASN A 249 10.01 8.37 13.16
N VAL A 250 9.21 9.43 13.01
CA VAL A 250 8.82 10.31 14.13
C VAL A 250 7.30 10.32 14.26
N VAL A 251 6.82 10.02 15.47
CA VAL A 251 5.40 10.01 15.81
C VAL A 251 5.11 10.97 16.96
N ALA A 252 3.90 11.52 16.97
CA ALA A 252 3.30 12.09 18.16
C ALA A 252 2.11 11.21 18.59
N LEU A 253 2.03 10.87 19.87
CA LEU A 253 0.96 10.02 20.41
C LEU A 253 -0.08 10.88 21.11
N ARG A 254 -1.30 10.92 20.61
CA ARG A 254 -2.41 11.61 21.29
C ARG A 254 -3.19 10.62 22.14
N ASN A 255 -3.33 10.86 23.44
CA ASN A 255 -4.22 10.04 24.27
C ASN A 255 -5.68 10.44 24.04
N LEU A 256 -6.59 9.47 23.93
CA LEU A 256 -8.00 9.78 23.66
C LEU A 256 -8.76 10.29 24.88
N GLY A 257 -8.39 9.89 26.10
CA GLY A 257 -9.11 10.26 27.31
C GLY A 257 -9.05 11.75 27.67
N ASN A 258 -7.97 12.44 27.28
CA ASN A 258 -7.87 13.91 27.43
C ASN A 258 -7.59 14.66 26.13
N ASN A 259 -7.57 13.97 24.98
CA ASN A 259 -7.30 14.50 23.64
C ASN A 259 -5.98 15.30 23.53
N SER A 260 -5.01 15.06 24.42
CA SER A 260 -3.72 15.74 24.47
C SER A 260 -2.60 14.85 23.95
N PHE A 261 -1.56 15.47 23.38
CA PHE A 261 -0.36 14.77 22.96
C PHE A 261 0.55 14.46 24.15
N CYS A 262 1.08 13.24 24.15
CA CYS A 262 2.10 12.78 25.06
C CYS A 262 3.42 13.50 24.76
N LYS A 263 4.09 13.99 25.80
CA LYS A 263 5.41 14.62 25.72
C LYS A 263 6.29 14.20 26.88
N ARG A 264 7.60 14.38 26.70
CA ARG A 264 8.54 14.44 27.83
C ARG A 264 8.21 15.66 28.69
N LEU A 265 8.04 15.45 30.00
CA LEU A 265 7.72 16.50 30.96
C LEU A 265 8.51 16.33 32.26
N THR A 266 8.93 17.45 32.84
CA THR A 266 9.51 17.54 34.18
C THR A 266 8.63 18.46 35.03
N THR A 267 7.90 17.89 35.98
CA THR A 267 7.04 18.61 36.94
C THR A 267 6.69 17.69 38.11
N ASP A 268 6.13 18.23 39.19
CA ASP A 268 5.62 17.47 40.35
C ASP A 268 6.65 16.54 41.01
N GLY A 269 7.95 16.86 40.87
CA GLY A 269 9.08 16.04 41.34
C GLY A 269 9.48 14.91 40.38
N LYS A 270 8.83 14.78 39.21
CA LYS A 270 9.07 13.73 38.22
C LYS A 270 9.91 14.35 37.11
N THR A 271 11.00 13.69 36.74
CA THR A 271 11.96 14.22 35.76
C THR A 271 11.85 13.46 34.46
N ASN A 272 11.64 14.15 33.34
CA ASN A 272 11.59 13.56 32.00
C ASN A 272 10.64 12.37 31.85
N CYS A 273 9.48 12.40 32.51
CA CYS A 273 8.46 11.35 32.39
C CYS A 273 7.48 11.63 31.25
N LEU A 274 6.85 10.58 30.72
CA LEU A 274 5.84 10.70 29.68
C LEU A 274 4.52 11.19 30.25
N ASN A 275 3.97 12.26 29.68
CA ASN A 275 2.73 12.89 30.13
C ASN A 275 1.89 13.41 28.96
N ALA A 276 0.57 13.16 28.96
CA ALA A 276 -0.38 13.71 27.99
C ALA A 276 -0.77 15.15 28.35
N ALA A 277 0.07 16.12 27.97
CA ALA A 277 0.03 17.47 28.55
C ALA A 277 -0.29 18.61 27.58
N VAL A 278 -0.14 18.42 26.26
CA VAL A 278 -0.16 19.53 25.30
C VAL A 278 -1.18 19.33 24.17
N PRO A 279 -1.89 20.39 23.72
CA PRO A 279 -2.90 20.28 22.68
C PRO A 279 -2.32 20.18 21.25
N THR A 280 -1.02 20.48 21.10
CA THR A 280 -0.32 20.51 19.81
C THR A 280 0.99 19.72 19.87
N ILE A 281 1.52 19.33 18.71
CA ILE A 281 2.77 18.55 18.60
C ILE A 281 4.00 19.45 18.85
N THR A 282 4.34 19.65 20.12
CA THR A 282 5.57 20.35 20.56
C THR A 282 6.83 19.53 20.28
N ARG A 283 8.02 20.13 20.37
CA ARG A 283 9.30 19.41 20.20
C ARG A 283 9.40 18.19 21.11
N GLU A 284 9.04 18.32 22.38
CA GLU A 284 9.09 17.22 23.37
C GLU A 284 8.00 16.16 23.16
N ALA A 285 7.03 16.40 22.26
CA ALA A 285 5.98 15.45 21.89
C ALA A 285 6.35 14.61 20.64
N ARG A 286 7.50 14.89 20.02
CA ARG A 286 8.02 14.17 18.87
C ARG A 286 8.85 13.00 19.37
N LEU A 287 8.37 11.79 19.14
CA LEU A 287 9.02 10.55 19.55
C LEU A 287 9.62 9.88 18.33
N VAL A 288 10.94 9.70 18.32
CA VAL A 288 11.60 8.86 17.32
C VAL A 288 11.28 7.41 17.64
N ILE A 289 10.89 6.64 16.63
CA ILE A 289 10.57 5.23 16.74
C ILE A 289 11.71 4.41 16.15
N GLU A 290 12.12 3.39 16.88
CA GLU A 290 13.10 2.41 16.42
C GLU A 290 12.51 1.00 16.61
N GLU A 291 12.61 0.15 15.59
CA GLU A 291 12.19 -1.26 15.68
C GLU A 291 13.15 -2.04 16.58
N LEU A 292 12.62 -2.85 17.50
CA LEU A 292 13.42 -3.73 18.37
C LEU A 292 13.84 -5.02 17.64
N VAL A 293 14.36 -4.87 16.42
CA VAL A 293 14.69 -5.98 15.52
C VAL A 293 16.15 -5.87 15.08
N LEU A 294 16.96 -6.88 15.40
CA LEU A 294 18.37 -6.96 15.01
C LEU A 294 18.56 -7.37 13.55
N SER A 295 17.74 -8.31 13.09
CA SER A 295 17.77 -8.79 11.71
C SER A 295 16.41 -9.32 11.28
N ARG A 296 16.14 -9.17 9.98
CA ARG A 296 14.89 -9.61 9.35
C ARG A 296 15.19 -10.49 8.15
N SER A 297 14.50 -11.62 8.06
CA SER A 297 14.53 -12.51 6.90
C SER A 297 13.15 -12.65 6.29
N ILE A 298 13.06 -12.43 4.98
CA ILE A 298 11.84 -12.56 4.17
C ILE A 298 11.99 -13.77 3.25
N TYR A 299 11.08 -14.72 3.36
CA TYR A 299 11.06 -15.96 2.59
C TYR A 299 9.64 -16.47 2.37
N ASN A 300 9.48 -17.56 1.62
CA ASN A 300 8.18 -18.10 1.21
C ASN A 300 7.29 -17.04 0.54
N ILE A 301 7.86 -16.26 -0.38
CA ILE A 301 7.11 -15.25 -1.12
C ILE A 301 6.17 -15.94 -2.12
N ILE A 302 4.89 -15.60 -2.07
CA ILE A 302 3.86 -16.09 -3.00
C ILE A 302 3.30 -14.90 -3.77
N PHE A 303 3.56 -14.85 -5.07
CA PHE A 303 3.00 -13.85 -5.98
C PHE A 303 1.56 -14.21 -6.37
N HIS A 304 0.62 -13.30 -6.15
CA HIS A 304 -0.79 -13.46 -6.47
C HIS A 304 -1.07 -13.00 -7.90
N LEU A 305 -0.69 -13.83 -8.87
CA LEU A 305 -0.73 -13.49 -10.30
C LEU A 305 -2.15 -13.22 -10.84
N LEU A 306 -3.19 -13.81 -10.23
CA LEU A 306 -4.59 -13.54 -10.57
C LEU A 306 -4.97 -12.07 -10.33
N ASP A 307 -4.36 -11.47 -9.30
CA ASP A 307 -4.58 -10.08 -8.89
C ASP A 307 -3.60 -9.11 -9.58
N ALA A 308 -2.71 -9.59 -10.45
CA ALA A 308 -1.70 -8.74 -11.05
C ALA A 308 -2.30 -7.78 -12.08
N ARG A 309 -1.71 -6.59 -12.17
CA ARG A 309 -2.07 -5.55 -13.12
C ARG A 309 -0.91 -5.29 -14.07
N ILE A 310 -1.18 -5.25 -15.37
CA ILE A 310 -0.24 -4.81 -16.40
C ILE A 310 -0.81 -3.52 -17.01
N TYR A 311 0.00 -2.48 -17.14
CA TYR A 311 -0.48 -1.16 -17.57
C TYR A 311 0.63 -0.35 -18.25
N ASP A 312 0.24 0.76 -18.88
CA ASP A 312 1.13 1.68 -19.60
C ASP A 312 1.97 0.97 -20.67
N ALA A 313 1.36 -0.02 -21.36
CA ALA A 313 2.01 -0.77 -22.41
C ALA A 313 2.20 0.11 -23.66
N SER A 314 3.44 0.26 -24.11
CA SER A 314 3.78 1.06 -25.28
C SER A 314 4.89 0.41 -26.11
N VAL A 315 4.82 0.57 -27.43
CA VAL A 315 5.87 0.10 -28.34
C VAL A 315 6.97 1.14 -28.40
N ILE A 316 8.20 0.71 -28.09
CA ILE A 316 9.40 1.54 -28.13
C ILE A 316 10.40 0.99 -29.15
N THR A 317 11.21 1.88 -29.73
CA THR A 317 12.32 1.51 -30.60
C THR A 317 13.57 1.28 -29.77
N MET A 318 14.09 0.05 -29.79
CA MET A 318 15.26 -0.37 -29.02
C MET A 318 16.57 -0.07 -29.74
N ALA A 319 16.60 -0.27 -31.06
CA ALA A 319 17.74 0.02 -31.92
C ALA A 319 17.28 0.27 -33.36
N ASN A 320 18.09 1.03 -34.09
CA ASN A 320 17.92 1.27 -35.51
C ASN A 320 19.20 0.88 -36.25
N GLY A 321 19.04 0.40 -37.47
CA GLY A 321 20.12 0.22 -38.42
C GLY A 321 19.59 0.42 -39.84
N ASP A 322 20.50 0.56 -40.79
CA ASP A 322 20.12 0.68 -42.19
C ASP A 322 21.17 0.05 -43.09
N ALA A 323 20.71 -0.34 -44.27
CA ALA A 323 21.54 -0.88 -45.34
C ALA A 323 21.08 -0.30 -46.67
N SER A 324 22.03 0.14 -47.49
CA SER A 324 21.79 0.66 -48.83
C SER A 324 22.35 -0.30 -49.88
N ASN A 325 21.69 -0.36 -51.03
CA ASN A 325 22.14 -1.11 -52.19
C ASN A 325 22.07 -0.25 -53.45
N ASP A 326 23.24 0.24 -53.88
CA ASP A 326 23.39 1.06 -55.09
C ASP A 326 23.60 0.23 -56.36
N SER A 327 23.52 -1.10 -56.26
CA SER A 327 23.67 -1.99 -57.42
C SER A 327 22.34 -2.25 -58.12
N SER A 328 22.43 -2.80 -59.34
CA SER A 328 21.27 -3.19 -60.14
C SER A 328 20.63 -4.53 -59.72
N GLU A 329 21.25 -5.26 -58.78
CA GLU A 329 20.81 -6.58 -58.31
C GLU A 329 20.52 -6.54 -56.81
N ALA A 330 19.64 -7.40 -56.31
CA ALA A 330 19.35 -7.45 -54.86
C ALA A 330 20.57 -7.97 -54.07
N ASN A 331 20.82 -7.39 -52.89
CA ASN A 331 21.92 -7.80 -52.02
C ASN A 331 21.41 -8.11 -50.60
N THR A 332 22.01 -9.11 -49.94
CA THR A 332 21.68 -9.45 -48.55
C THR A 332 22.78 -8.94 -47.63
N ILE A 333 22.40 -8.09 -46.67
CA ILE A 333 23.31 -7.42 -45.74
C ILE A 333 22.96 -7.82 -44.32
N ASP A 334 23.99 -8.14 -43.52
CA ASP A 334 23.88 -8.43 -42.09
C ASP A 334 24.00 -7.11 -41.31
N ILE A 335 22.89 -6.64 -40.74
CA ILE A 335 22.86 -5.43 -39.90
C ILE A 335 23.06 -5.83 -38.45
N LYS A 336 24.11 -5.30 -37.81
CA LYS A 336 24.33 -5.44 -36.37
C LYS A 336 23.59 -4.33 -35.62
N LEU A 337 22.71 -4.72 -34.71
CA LEU A 337 22.00 -3.83 -33.81
C LEU A 337 22.48 -4.07 -32.37
N SER A 338 22.69 -2.99 -31.63
CA SER A 338 23.04 -3.04 -30.20
C SER A 338 22.02 -2.21 -29.42
N TYR A 339 21.48 -2.78 -28.34
CA TYR A 339 20.52 -2.10 -27.46
C TYR A 339 20.74 -2.48 -26.01
N THR A 340 20.28 -1.63 -25.10
CA THR A 340 20.27 -1.92 -23.66
C THR A 340 18.90 -2.43 -23.26
N ASN A 341 18.84 -3.63 -22.70
CA ASN A 341 17.65 -4.16 -22.06
C ASN A 341 17.72 -3.92 -20.56
N SER A 342 16.70 -3.29 -19.97
CA SER A 342 16.66 -2.96 -18.56
C SER A 342 15.40 -3.51 -17.88
N VAL A 343 15.58 -4.08 -16.69
CA VAL A 343 14.50 -4.44 -15.77
C VAL A 343 14.64 -3.58 -14.52
N SER A 344 13.56 -2.89 -14.16
CA SER A 344 13.43 -2.20 -12.89
C SER A 344 12.44 -2.95 -12.01
N ASN A 345 12.75 -3.19 -10.74
CA ASN A 345 11.81 -3.80 -9.80
C ASN A 345 11.91 -3.25 -8.38
N THR A 346 10.79 -3.29 -7.66
CA THR A 346 10.66 -2.85 -6.27
C THR A 346 9.73 -3.78 -5.52
N TRP A 347 10.17 -4.30 -4.38
CA TRP A 347 9.33 -4.95 -3.37
C TRP A 347 8.95 -3.96 -2.27
N SER A 348 7.67 -3.82 -1.98
CA SER A 348 7.17 -2.90 -0.95
C SER A 348 6.07 -3.53 -0.12
N SER A 349 5.88 -3.01 1.10
CA SER A 349 4.76 -3.37 1.99
C SER A 349 3.83 -2.16 2.07
N THR A 350 2.53 -2.41 2.01
CA THR A 350 1.51 -1.37 1.85
C THR A 350 0.90 -0.90 3.17
N LEU A 351 1.19 -1.59 4.28
CA LEU A 351 0.52 -1.40 5.56
C LEU A 351 1.45 -0.85 6.65
N SER A 352 2.39 -1.67 7.13
CA SER A 352 3.25 -1.33 8.28
C SER A 352 4.45 -0.46 7.89
N ALA A 353 4.79 0.52 8.72
CA ALA A 353 6.06 1.23 8.57
C ALA A 353 7.24 0.24 8.72
N LYS A 354 8.19 0.30 7.79
CA LYS A 354 9.44 -0.50 7.84
C LYS A 354 10.60 0.46 8.09
N LEU A 355 11.19 0.42 9.28
CA LEU A 355 12.13 1.43 9.78
C LEU A 355 13.58 0.96 9.74
N GLY A 356 14.16 0.88 8.54
CA GLY A 356 15.62 0.73 8.35
C GLY A 356 16.23 -0.61 8.81
N VAL A 357 15.42 -1.59 9.19
CA VAL A 357 15.89 -2.92 9.61
C VAL A 357 16.59 -3.63 8.45
N LYS A 358 17.82 -4.10 8.69
CA LYS A 358 18.57 -4.90 7.72
C LYS A 358 17.79 -6.17 7.37
N THR A 359 17.36 -6.24 6.12
CA THR A 359 16.49 -7.31 5.62
C THR A 359 17.22 -8.17 4.61
N SER A 360 17.23 -9.49 4.80
CA SER A 360 17.59 -10.47 3.78
C SER A 360 16.33 -11.03 3.11
N MET A 361 16.36 -11.21 1.79
CA MET A 361 15.22 -11.67 1.03
C MET A 361 15.64 -12.76 0.03
N GLN A 362 14.82 -13.80 -0.07
CA GLN A 362 14.94 -14.87 -1.08
C GLN A 362 13.62 -14.99 -1.83
N THR A 363 13.65 -14.76 -3.15
CA THR A 363 12.43 -14.74 -3.97
C THR A 363 12.72 -14.90 -5.46
N GLY A 364 11.69 -15.18 -6.25
CA GLY A 364 11.74 -15.06 -7.70
C GLY A 364 11.58 -13.61 -8.18
N ILE A 365 11.96 -13.35 -9.43
CA ILE A 365 11.74 -12.07 -10.13
C ILE A 365 10.68 -12.30 -11.22
N PRO A 366 9.44 -11.82 -11.01
CA PRO A 366 8.42 -11.79 -12.04
C PRO A 366 8.77 -10.82 -13.17
N LEU A 367 8.55 -11.23 -14.41
CA LEU A 367 8.69 -10.44 -15.62
C LEU A 367 7.47 -10.62 -16.54
N ILE A 368 7.18 -9.60 -17.34
CA ILE A 368 6.21 -9.69 -18.42
C ILE A 368 6.86 -10.39 -19.60
N ALA A 369 6.24 -11.47 -20.09
CA ALA A 369 6.65 -12.23 -21.27
C ALA A 369 5.38 -12.67 -22.03
N GLU A 370 5.32 -12.40 -23.34
CA GLU A 370 4.16 -12.72 -24.18
C GLU A 370 2.83 -12.16 -23.64
N GLY A 371 2.88 -10.99 -22.98
CA GLY A 371 1.71 -10.36 -22.36
C GLY A 371 1.22 -11.05 -21.08
N LYS A 372 1.96 -12.01 -20.54
CA LYS A 372 1.68 -12.68 -19.27
C LYS A 372 2.83 -12.47 -18.29
N ILE A 373 2.58 -12.73 -17.01
CA ILE A 373 3.61 -12.66 -15.97
C ILE A 373 4.18 -14.04 -15.73
N GLN A 374 5.51 -14.14 -15.75
CA GLN A 374 6.26 -15.37 -15.48
C GLN A 374 7.37 -15.09 -14.48
N ILE A 375 7.69 -16.06 -13.62
CA ILE A 375 8.84 -15.96 -12.71
C ILE A 375 10.07 -16.48 -13.47
N CYS A 376 11.02 -15.58 -13.79
CA CYS A 376 12.09 -15.90 -14.77
C CYS A 376 13.50 -15.96 -14.16
N ALA A 377 13.69 -15.45 -12.95
CA ALA A 377 14.98 -15.46 -12.27
C ALA A 377 14.80 -15.57 -10.75
N GLU A 378 15.88 -15.84 -10.04
CA GLU A 378 15.92 -15.86 -8.58
C GLU A 378 16.75 -14.69 -8.04
N PHE A 379 16.36 -14.20 -6.87
CA PHE A 379 17.04 -13.21 -6.09
C PHE A 379 17.29 -13.75 -4.68
N SER A 380 18.53 -13.61 -4.21
CA SER A 380 18.90 -13.84 -2.82
C SER A 380 19.91 -12.77 -2.40
N GLY A 381 19.61 -12.02 -1.34
CA GLY A 381 20.52 -11.00 -0.84
C GLY A 381 19.87 -10.01 0.12
N SER A 382 20.62 -8.98 0.50
CA SER A 382 20.08 -7.86 1.27
C SER A 382 19.18 -7.00 0.41
N TYR A 383 18.11 -6.46 1.01
CA TYR A 383 17.16 -5.57 0.35
C TYR A 383 16.63 -4.54 1.35
N SER A 384 16.46 -3.29 0.90
CA SER A 384 15.83 -2.23 1.69
C SER A 384 14.39 -2.08 1.20
N TRP A 385 13.42 -2.12 2.11
CA TRP A 385 12.00 -2.00 1.75
C TRP A 385 11.73 -0.73 0.92
N GLY A 386 11.11 -0.91 -0.26
CA GLY A 386 10.82 0.19 -1.20
C GLY A 386 11.99 0.65 -2.07
N GLU A 387 13.17 0.04 -1.98
CA GLU A 387 14.30 0.32 -2.87
C GLU A 387 14.03 -0.19 -4.29
N THR A 388 14.13 0.69 -5.28
CA THR A 388 14.07 0.28 -6.69
C THR A 388 15.42 -0.20 -7.19
N ARG A 389 15.45 -1.41 -7.76
CA ARG A 389 16.64 -1.99 -8.37
C ARG A 389 16.55 -2.01 -9.88
N LEU A 390 17.61 -1.51 -10.51
CA LEU A 390 17.78 -1.52 -11.96
C LEU A 390 18.85 -2.55 -12.34
N LYS A 391 18.48 -3.50 -13.21
CA LYS A 391 19.43 -4.41 -13.86
C LYS A 391 19.38 -4.17 -15.37
N SER A 392 20.52 -3.84 -15.96
CA SER A 392 20.65 -3.60 -17.40
C SER A 392 21.71 -4.49 -18.04
N SER A 393 21.46 -4.90 -19.28
CA SER A 393 22.41 -5.67 -20.10
C SER A 393 22.42 -5.12 -21.52
N VAL A 394 23.61 -4.93 -22.09
CA VAL A 394 23.77 -4.63 -23.52
C VAL A 394 23.64 -5.93 -24.30
N ILE A 395 22.77 -5.94 -25.30
CA ILE A 395 22.49 -7.08 -26.17
C ILE A 395 22.83 -6.67 -27.60
N GLU A 396 23.63 -7.51 -28.25
CA GLU A 396 23.92 -7.39 -29.68
C GLU A 396 23.15 -8.45 -30.44
N THR A 397 22.57 -8.06 -31.57
CA THR A 397 21.82 -8.96 -32.44
C THR A 397 22.14 -8.64 -33.89
N THR A 398 22.07 -9.66 -34.75
CA THR A 398 22.34 -9.51 -36.19
C THR A 398 21.06 -9.85 -36.95
N TYR A 399 20.58 -8.91 -37.75
CA TYR A 399 19.43 -9.08 -38.61
C TYR A 399 19.86 -9.12 -40.07
N LYS A 400 19.51 -10.21 -40.77
CA LYS A 400 19.79 -10.37 -42.19
C LYS A 400 18.66 -9.75 -43.00
N VAL A 401 18.97 -8.75 -43.83
CA VAL A 401 17.98 -8.08 -44.67
C VAL A 401 18.37 -8.13 -46.13
N THR A 402 17.42 -8.44 -47.00
CA THR A 402 17.58 -8.31 -48.45
C THR A 402 17.19 -6.89 -48.86
N VAL A 403 18.13 -6.17 -49.47
CA VAL A 403 17.98 -4.79 -49.93
C VAL A 403 17.81 -4.81 -51.45
N PRO A 404 16.64 -4.44 -51.99
CA PRO A 404 16.42 -4.38 -53.45
C PRO A 404 17.36 -3.40 -54.16
N PRO A 405 17.49 -3.52 -55.50
CA PRO A 405 18.28 -2.57 -56.29
C PRO A 405 17.88 -1.12 -56.05
N MET A 406 18.87 -0.21 -56.00
CA MET A 406 18.67 1.24 -55.90
C MET A 406 17.80 1.67 -54.70
N THR A 407 17.87 0.96 -53.58
CA THR A 407 17.03 1.23 -52.40
C THR A 407 17.82 1.16 -51.10
N ARG A 408 17.31 1.86 -50.08
CA ARG A 408 17.77 1.80 -48.69
C ARG A 408 16.70 1.13 -47.85
N VAL A 409 17.09 0.15 -47.04
CA VAL A 409 16.20 -0.47 -46.06
C VAL A 409 16.64 -0.04 -44.67
N ARG A 410 15.73 0.60 -43.93
CA ARG A 410 15.86 0.87 -42.50
C ARG A 410 15.26 -0.29 -41.72
N VAL A 411 16.00 -0.80 -40.75
CA VAL A 411 15.57 -1.85 -39.83
C VAL A 411 15.46 -1.26 -38.42
N SER A 412 14.30 -1.42 -37.81
CA SER A 412 14.02 -0.99 -36.44
C SER A 412 13.75 -2.23 -35.59
N LEU A 413 14.47 -2.39 -34.49
CA LEU A 413 14.13 -3.37 -33.45
C LEU A 413 13.16 -2.71 -32.48
N LEU A 414 11.94 -3.21 -32.42
CA LEU A 414 10.87 -2.73 -31.56
C LEU A 414 10.67 -3.67 -30.38
N ALA A 415 10.24 -3.15 -29.24
CA ALA A 415 9.79 -3.92 -28.09
C ALA A 415 8.59 -3.25 -27.43
N THR A 416 7.78 -4.00 -26.71
CA THR A 416 6.75 -3.44 -25.83
C THR A 416 7.34 -3.24 -24.44
N GLN A 417 7.31 -2.01 -23.92
CA GLN A 417 7.59 -1.70 -22.53
C GLN A 417 6.26 -1.57 -21.78
N ALA A 418 6.15 -2.18 -20.61
CA ALA A 418 4.98 -2.04 -19.74
C ALA A 418 5.39 -2.11 -18.27
N HIS A 419 4.50 -1.60 -17.41
CA HIS A 419 4.58 -1.73 -15.97
C HIS A 419 3.76 -2.94 -15.52
N CYS A 420 4.17 -3.59 -14.44
CA CYS A 420 3.33 -4.54 -13.73
C CYS A 420 3.38 -4.35 -12.22
N ASP A 421 2.22 -4.50 -11.61
CA ASP A 421 2.03 -4.53 -10.17
C ASP A 421 1.49 -5.91 -9.78
N ILE A 422 2.11 -6.57 -8.81
CA ILE A 422 1.76 -7.93 -8.40
C ILE A 422 1.65 -7.98 -6.87
N PRO A 423 0.45 -8.23 -6.33
CA PRO A 423 0.31 -8.44 -4.89
C PRO A 423 1.05 -9.71 -4.48
N TYR A 424 1.66 -9.70 -3.30
CA TYR A 424 2.32 -10.89 -2.78
C TYR A 424 2.20 -11.00 -1.28
N SER A 425 2.22 -12.24 -0.81
CA SER A 425 2.34 -12.58 0.59
C SER A 425 3.70 -13.19 0.88
N TYR A 426 4.13 -13.14 2.14
CA TYR A 426 5.46 -13.57 2.55
C TYR A 426 5.49 -13.95 4.03
N THR A 427 6.50 -14.76 4.39
CA THR A 427 6.86 -15.03 5.78
C THR A 427 8.00 -14.11 6.18
N GLN A 428 7.84 -13.41 7.29
CA GLN A 428 8.88 -12.57 7.90
C GLN A 428 9.32 -13.23 9.20
N ARG A 429 10.62 -13.49 9.32
CA ARG A 429 11.26 -13.90 10.57
C ARG A 429 12.16 -12.79 11.06
N ASP A 430 11.83 -12.28 12.24
CA ASP A 430 12.61 -11.27 12.95
C ASP A 430 13.38 -11.91 14.09
N THR A 431 14.65 -11.55 14.22
CA THR A 431 15.41 -11.75 15.46
C THR A 431 15.32 -10.45 16.25
N LEU A 432 14.63 -10.49 17.37
CA LEU A 432 14.45 -9.34 18.25
C LEU A 432 15.74 -9.04 19.03
N ILE A 433 15.82 -7.84 19.60
CA ILE A 433 16.99 -7.40 20.40
C ILE A 433 17.26 -8.30 21.61
N ASN A 434 16.21 -8.90 22.20
CA ASN A 434 16.35 -9.85 23.29
C ASN A 434 16.80 -11.27 22.83
N GLY A 435 17.02 -11.48 21.53
CA GLY A 435 17.39 -12.77 20.94
C GLY A 435 16.22 -13.66 20.52
N ASP A 436 14.97 -13.29 20.86
CA ASP A 436 13.81 -14.07 20.48
C ASP A 436 13.60 -14.06 18.96
N GLN A 437 13.12 -15.19 18.43
CA GLN A 437 12.71 -15.27 17.03
C GLN A 437 11.20 -15.22 16.93
N VAL A 438 10.70 -14.21 16.21
CA VAL A 438 9.28 -14.05 15.91
C VAL A 438 9.07 -14.25 14.43
N THR A 439 8.16 -15.16 14.06
CA THR A 439 7.80 -15.41 12.67
C THR A 439 6.34 -15.05 12.46
N ASN A 440 6.06 -14.19 11.49
CA ASN A 440 4.72 -13.76 11.11
C ASN A 440 4.51 -13.94 9.61
N TYR A 441 3.26 -14.22 9.23
CA TYR A 441 2.81 -14.19 7.85
C TYR A 441 2.19 -12.83 7.53
N TYR A 442 2.53 -12.29 6.37
CA TYR A 442 2.02 -11.01 5.89
C TYR A 442 1.45 -11.15 4.49
N ASP A 443 0.35 -10.44 4.24
CA ASP A 443 -0.35 -10.39 2.97
C ASP A 443 -0.63 -8.92 2.61
N ASP A 444 0.46 -8.16 2.52
CA ASP A 444 0.46 -6.71 2.33
C ASP A 444 1.51 -6.24 1.32
N GLY A 445 2.14 -7.18 0.60
CA GLY A 445 3.21 -6.90 -0.34
C GLY A 445 2.70 -6.45 -1.70
N ILE A 446 3.37 -5.48 -2.31
CA ILE A 446 3.20 -5.15 -3.73
C ILE A 446 4.57 -5.10 -4.41
N TYR A 447 4.71 -5.94 -5.43
CA TYR A 447 5.87 -5.96 -6.32
C TYR A 447 5.55 -5.10 -7.53
N THR A 448 6.39 -4.13 -7.82
CA THR A 448 6.26 -3.27 -9.00
C THR A 448 7.46 -3.48 -9.91
N SER A 449 7.23 -3.59 -11.21
CA SER A 449 8.29 -3.85 -12.18
C SER A 449 8.01 -3.18 -13.52
N VAL A 450 9.09 -2.87 -14.23
CA VAL A 450 9.06 -2.38 -15.62
C VAL A 450 10.07 -3.19 -16.43
N ASN A 451 9.61 -3.80 -17.52
CA ASN A 451 10.48 -4.52 -18.44
C ASN A 451 9.98 -4.44 -19.89
N CYS A 452 10.89 -4.75 -20.82
CA CYS A 452 10.57 -4.87 -22.25
C CYS A 452 10.29 -6.34 -22.61
N TYR A 453 9.33 -6.57 -23.51
CA TYR A 453 8.96 -7.89 -24.03
C TYR A 453 8.46 -7.77 -25.49
N ASN A 454 8.12 -8.90 -26.13
CA ASN A 454 7.62 -8.95 -27.52
C ASN A 454 8.54 -8.24 -28.52
N PHE A 455 9.84 -8.54 -28.48
CA PHE A 455 10.81 -7.98 -29.42
C PHE A 455 10.50 -8.41 -30.86
N LYS A 456 10.48 -7.46 -31.80
CA LYS A 456 10.23 -7.70 -33.23
C LYS A 456 11.03 -6.76 -34.11
N TYR A 457 11.37 -7.22 -35.31
CA TYR A 457 11.98 -6.38 -36.34
C TYR A 457 10.91 -5.79 -37.25
N GLU A 458 11.09 -4.52 -37.61
CA GLU A 458 10.30 -3.83 -38.63
C GLU A 458 11.24 -3.25 -39.67
N THR A 459 10.90 -3.43 -40.94
CA THR A 459 11.70 -2.92 -42.06
C THR A 459 10.90 -1.90 -42.87
N LYS A 460 11.58 -0.83 -43.30
CA LYS A 460 11.01 0.19 -44.18
C LYS A 460 11.97 0.44 -45.32
N GLN A 461 11.47 0.32 -46.55
CA GLN A 461 12.22 0.57 -47.78
C GLN A 461 11.99 2.02 -48.24
N GLU A 462 13.06 2.67 -48.67
CA GLU A 462 13.08 4.01 -49.23
C GLU A 462 13.91 3.99 -50.53
N PRO A 463 13.50 4.72 -51.59
CA PRO A 463 14.33 4.89 -52.79
C PRO A 463 15.63 5.62 -52.43
N ILE A 464 16.74 5.28 -53.11
CA ILE A 464 18.00 6.03 -53.04
C ILE A 464 18.02 7.15 -54.07
#